data_AF-A0A0F5PRF5-F1
#
_entry.id   AF-A0A0F5PRF5-F1
#
_cell.length_a   1.000
_cell.length_b   1.000
_cell.length_c   1.000
_cell.angle_alpha   90.00
_cell.angle_beta   90.00
_cell.angle_gamma   90.00
#
_symmetry.space_group_name_H-M   'P 1'
#
loop_
_entity.id
_entity.type
_entity.pdbx_description
1 polymer ?
#
loop_
_entity_poly.entity_id
_entity_poly.type
_entity_poly.pdbx_seq_one_letter_code
_entity_poly.pdbx_strand_id
1 'polypeptide(L)'
;MEELRLRYNEEKASFQIANFLSRHLLPETVFLCIGTDRFITDSLGPIVGNLISGSLPPIYYVYGTLKNPVHAINLEENLRYIKKKHPYSKIIAVDASLGEEENIGKISIKKSPIHPGKGVGKILPPVGDLSIVGIVDSFHAKDLNSIRLGFIYEIAETIANGILIASYSKSLSF
;
A
#
# COMPACT_ATOMS: atom_id res chain seq x y z
N MET A 1 3.56 18.07 -8.62
CA MET A 1 3.20 16.63 -8.68
C MET A 1 1.95 16.44 -7.86
N GLU A 2 0.98 15.70 -8.37
CA GLU A 2 -0.24 15.42 -7.63
C GLU A 2 0.05 14.46 -6.47
N GLU A 3 -0.22 14.91 -5.25
CA GLU A 3 0.01 14.17 -4.00
C GLU A 3 -1.13 14.46 -3.03
N LEU A 4 -1.51 13.45 -2.25
CA LEU A 4 -2.38 13.56 -1.09
C LEU A 4 -1.59 13.14 0.16
N ARG A 5 -1.67 13.94 1.23
CA ARG A 5 -1.16 13.60 2.57
C ARG A 5 -2.25 13.86 3.59
N LEU A 6 -2.45 12.89 4.48
CA LEU A 6 -3.42 12.96 5.58
C LEU A 6 -2.97 12.05 6.72
N ARG A 7 -3.50 12.23 7.92
CA ARG A 7 -3.37 11.25 9.00
C ARG A 7 -4.44 10.19 8.93
N TYR A 8 -4.09 8.97 9.31
CA TYR A 8 -5.00 7.81 9.27
C TYR A 8 -6.30 7.99 10.05
N ASN A 9 -6.28 8.84 11.10
CA ASN A 9 -7.39 9.11 12.00
C ASN A 9 -8.07 10.47 11.77
N GLU A 10 -7.71 11.18 10.69
CA GLU A 10 -8.43 12.39 10.30
C GLU A 10 -9.86 12.07 9.85
N GLU A 11 -10.77 13.02 10.06
CA GLU A 11 -12.16 12.85 9.64
C GLU A 11 -12.21 12.58 8.13
N LYS A 12 -12.98 11.55 7.73
CA LYS A 12 -13.17 11.15 6.33
C LYS A 12 -11.87 10.77 5.60
N ALA A 13 -10.80 10.39 6.31
CA ALA A 13 -9.54 9.94 5.74
C ALA A 13 -9.73 8.94 4.58
N SER A 14 -10.50 7.87 4.80
CA SER A 14 -10.82 6.86 3.78
C SER A 14 -11.52 7.45 2.54
N PHE A 15 -12.41 8.44 2.72
CA PHE A 15 -13.07 9.11 1.57
C PHE A 15 -12.12 10.00 0.79
N GLN A 16 -11.19 10.68 1.46
CA GLN A 16 -10.16 11.48 0.79
C GLN A 16 -9.24 10.59 -0.06
N ILE A 17 -8.81 9.44 0.51
CA ILE A 17 -8.10 8.40 -0.24
C ILE A 17 -8.93 7.94 -1.43
N ALA A 18 -10.22 7.65 -1.22
CA ALA A 18 -11.09 7.15 -2.27
C ALA A 18 -11.24 8.14 -3.44
N ASN A 19 -11.47 9.41 -3.15
CA ASN A 19 -11.57 10.49 -4.13
C ASN A 19 -10.27 10.68 -4.92
N PHE A 20 -9.12 10.47 -4.29
CA PHE A 20 -7.85 10.51 -4.98
C PHE A 20 -7.69 9.31 -5.93
N LEU A 21 -7.95 8.10 -5.44
CA LEU A 21 -7.75 6.86 -6.19
C LEU A 21 -8.75 6.71 -7.35
N SER A 22 -10.01 7.10 -7.18
CA SER A 22 -11.07 6.93 -8.22
C SER A 22 -10.73 7.60 -9.56
N ARG A 23 -9.91 8.66 -9.52
CA ARG A 23 -9.40 9.38 -10.71
C ARG A 23 -8.27 8.64 -11.43
N HIS A 24 -7.71 7.63 -10.78
CA HIS A 24 -6.52 6.90 -11.23
C HIS A 24 -6.78 5.42 -11.51
N LEU A 25 -7.83 4.83 -10.94
CA LEU A 25 -8.20 3.43 -11.18
C LEU A 25 -8.67 3.20 -12.63
N LEU A 26 -8.20 2.10 -13.20
CA LEU A 26 -8.55 1.57 -14.52
C LEU A 26 -8.91 0.07 -14.38
N PRO A 27 -9.66 -0.52 -15.33
CA PRO A 27 -9.82 -1.97 -15.37
C PRO A 27 -8.46 -2.66 -15.36
N GLU A 28 -8.37 -3.82 -14.72
CA GLU A 28 -7.14 -4.58 -14.52
C GLU A 28 -6.09 -3.89 -13.62
N THR A 29 -6.44 -2.82 -12.88
CA THR A 29 -5.51 -2.22 -11.91
C THR A 29 -5.11 -3.25 -10.85
N VAL A 30 -3.80 -3.33 -10.60
CA VAL A 30 -3.19 -4.24 -9.64
C VAL A 30 -2.78 -3.46 -8.39
N PHE A 31 -3.27 -3.88 -7.23
CA PHE A 31 -2.76 -3.46 -5.92
C PHE A 31 -1.62 -4.41 -5.51
N LEU A 32 -0.40 -3.89 -5.45
CA LEU A 32 0.77 -4.64 -4.99
C LEU A 32 1.14 -4.18 -3.59
N CYS A 33 0.75 -4.95 -2.59
CA CYS A 33 0.95 -4.64 -1.19
C CYS A 33 2.26 -5.26 -0.68
N ILE A 34 3.25 -4.42 -0.44
CA ILE A 34 4.62 -4.80 -0.12
C ILE A 34 4.81 -4.87 1.39
N GLY A 35 5.54 -5.90 1.83
CA GLY A 35 5.94 -6.12 3.21
C GLY A 35 5.83 -7.58 3.63
N THR A 36 6.00 -7.83 4.93
CA THR A 36 5.80 -9.14 5.57
C THR A 36 5.28 -8.98 6.99
N ASP A 37 4.53 -9.98 7.45
CA ASP A 37 4.08 -10.14 8.83
C ASP A 37 5.19 -10.55 9.82
N ARG A 38 6.41 -10.83 9.34
CA ARG A 38 7.57 -11.16 10.19
C ARG A 38 8.04 -9.98 11.05
N PHE A 39 7.74 -8.75 10.63
CA PHE A 39 8.05 -7.53 11.36
C PHE A 39 6.81 -6.65 11.41
N ILE A 40 6.42 -6.19 12.61
CA ILE A 40 5.19 -5.40 12.79
C ILE A 40 5.21 -4.15 11.90
N THR A 41 6.34 -3.45 11.82
CA THR A 41 6.52 -2.27 10.98
C THR A 41 6.44 -2.56 9.48
N ASP A 42 6.70 -3.79 9.05
CA ASP A 42 6.64 -4.20 7.64
C ASP A 42 5.31 -4.87 7.28
N SER A 43 4.39 -4.99 8.24
CA SER A 43 3.14 -5.73 8.06
C SER A 43 2.01 -4.93 7.40
N LEU A 44 2.17 -3.60 7.25
CA LEU A 44 1.14 -2.71 6.72
C LEU A 44 0.61 -3.17 5.36
N GLY A 45 1.48 -3.40 4.38
CA GLY A 45 1.08 -3.84 3.05
C GLY A 45 0.31 -5.16 3.09
N PRO A 46 0.88 -6.27 3.61
CA PRO A 46 0.18 -7.54 3.72
C PRO A 46 -1.18 -7.47 4.44
N ILE A 47 -1.33 -6.61 5.46
CA ILE A 47 -2.61 -6.38 6.13
C ILE A 47 -3.60 -5.70 5.18
N VAL A 48 -3.20 -4.61 4.51
CA VAL A 48 -4.04 -3.94 3.51
C VAL A 48 -4.49 -4.93 2.43
N GLY A 49 -3.55 -5.70 1.87
CA GLY A 49 -3.83 -6.69 0.84
C GLY A 49 -4.81 -7.76 1.32
N ASN A 50 -4.67 -8.24 2.55
CA ASN A 50 -5.61 -9.20 3.14
C ASN A 50 -7.02 -8.61 3.26
N LEU A 51 -7.15 -7.37 3.75
CA LEU A 51 -8.43 -6.68 3.93
C LEU A 51 -9.19 -6.45 2.61
N ILE A 52 -8.48 -6.17 1.52
CA ILE A 52 -9.12 -5.87 0.22
C ILE A 52 -9.33 -7.11 -0.65
N SER A 53 -8.56 -8.18 -0.45
CA SER A 53 -8.54 -9.36 -1.34
C SER A 53 -9.88 -10.10 -1.49
N GLY A 54 -10.75 -10.05 -0.48
CA GLY A 54 -12.07 -10.69 -0.51
C GLY A 54 -13.23 -9.77 -0.89
N SER A 55 -12.97 -8.48 -1.09
CA SER A 55 -14.02 -7.47 -1.25
C SER A 55 -13.82 -6.57 -2.46
N LEU A 56 -12.76 -6.75 -3.24
CA LEU A 56 -12.58 -6.00 -4.47
C LEU A 56 -13.51 -6.49 -5.59
N PRO A 57 -14.04 -5.59 -6.43
CA PRO A 57 -14.65 -5.95 -7.69
C PRO A 57 -13.70 -6.83 -8.54
N PRO A 58 -14.23 -7.79 -9.33
CA PRO A 58 -13.43 -8.79 -10.04
C PRO A 58 -12.55 -8.23 -11.17
N ILE A 59 -12.69 -6.94 -11.48
CA ILE A 59 -11.87 -6.22 -12.47
C ILE A 59 -10.54 -5.70 -11.90
N TYR A 60 -10.29 -5.88 -10.60
CA TYR A 60 -9.06 -5.47 -9.92
C TYR A 60 -8.37 -6.67 -9.29
N TYR A 61 -7.06 -6.57 -9.09
CA TYR A 61 -6.24 -7.67 -8.58
C TYR A 61 -5.39 -7.25 -7.40
N VAL A 62 -5.06 -8.21 -6.53
CA VAL A 62 -4.26 -7.98 -5.32
C VAL A 62 -3.12 -8.99 -5.27
N TYR A 63 -1.92 -8.50 -5.00
CA TYR A 63 -0.74 -9.30 -4.69
C TYR A 63 -0.10 -8.78 -3.42
N GLY A 64 0.42 -9.69 -2.59
CA GLY A 64 0.87 -9.34 -1.26
C GLY A 64 -0.29 -9.38 -0.27
N THR A 65 -0.39 -10.48 0.45
CA THR A 65 -1.33 -10.65 1.58
C THR A 65 -0.57 -11.26 2.75
N LEU A 66 -1.19 -11.33 3.92
CA LEU A 66 -0.61 -12.07 5.05
C LEU A 66 -0.27 -13.52 4.68
N LYS A 67 -1.12 -14.19 3.89
CA LYS A 67 -0.89 -15.57 3.45
C LYS A 67 0.22 -15.68 2.39
N ASN A 68 0.31 -14.71 1.48
CA ASN A 68 1.27 -14.70 0.38
C ASN A 68 1.99 -13.34 0.33
N PRO A 69 2.94 -13.08 1.24
CA PRO A 69 3.61 -11.79 1.34
C PRO A 69 4.50 -11.52 0.12
N VAL A 70 4.58 -10.26 -0.29
CA VAL A 70 5.54 -9.79 -1.28
C VAL A 70 6.47 -8.80 -0.61
N HIS A 71 7.74 -9.16 -0.50
CA HIS A 71 8.77 -8.41 0.21
C HIS A 71 10.05 -8.34 -0.63
N ALA A 72 11.07 -7.64 -0.13
CA ALA A 72 12.33 -7.39 -0.85
C ALA A 72 13.00 -8.63 -1.49
N ILE A 73 12.83 -9.83 -0.93
CA ILE A 73 13.47 -11.06 -1.45
C ILE A 73 12.76 -11.63 -2.70
N ASN A 74 11.43 -11.57 -2.75
CA ASN A 74 10.62 -12.19 -3.83
C ASN A 74 9.94 -11.14 -4.74
N LEU A 75 10.20 -9.86 -4.52
CA LEU A 75 9.56 -8.75 -5.24
C LEU A 75 9.78 -8.84 -6.74
N GLU A 76 11.00 -9.06 -7.20
CA GLU A 76 11.31 -9.05 -8.63
C GLU A 76 10.61 -10.19 -9.38
N GLU A 77 10.58 -11.39 -8.78
CA GLU A 77 9.85 -12.53 -9.31
C GLU A 77 8.35 -12.23 -9.41
N ASN A 78 7.75 -11.68 -8.35
CA ASN A 78 6.35 -11.29 -8.34
C ASN A 78 6.05 -10.22 -9.39
N LEU A 79 6.92 -9.22 -9.56
CA LEU A 79 6.76 -8.21 -10.60
C LEU A 79 6.80 -8.81 -12.00
N ARG A 80 7.72 -9.76 -12.26
CA ARG A 80 7.75 -10.48 -13.55
C ARG A 80 6.47 -11.26 -13.78
N TYR A 81 5.97 -11.96 -12.75
CA TYR A 81 4.70 -12.69 -12.82
C TYR A 81 3.52 -11.74 -13.11
N ILE A 82 3.39 -10.65 -12.34
CA ILE A 82 2.32 -9.66 -12.49
C ILE A 82 2.33 -9.06 -13.89
N LYS A 83 3.50 -8.63 -14.39
CA LYS A 83 3.63 -8.07 -15.75
C LYS A 83 3.29 -9.09 -16.84
N LYS A 84 3.58 -10.37 -16.63
CA LYS A 84 3.21 -11.43 -17.58
C LYS A 84 1.69 -11.68 -17.58
N LYS A 85 1.07 -11.67 -16.40
CA LYS A 85 -0.36 -11.96 -16.24
C LYS A 85 -1.27 -10.79 -16.57
N HIS A 86 -0.83 -9.56 -16.26
CA HIS A 86 -1.55 -8.31 -16.47
C HIS A 86 -0.65 -7.31 -17.23
N PRO A 87 -0.39 -7.53 -18.53
CA PRO A 87 0.62 -6.76 -19.28
C PRO A 87 0.32 -5.27 -19.42
N TYR A 88 -0.95 -4.87 -19.27
CA TYR A 88 -1.40 -3.48 -19.37
C TYR A 88 -1.92 -2.92 -18.03
N SER A 89 -1.74 -3.64 -16.92
CA SER A 89 -2.20 -3.17 -15.62
C SER A 89 -1.44 -1.94 -15.18
N LYS A 90 -2.16 -0.98 -14.63
CA LYS A 90 -1.58 0.01 -13.73
C LYS A 90 -1.29 -0.66 -12.38
N ILE A 91 -0.11 -0.44 -11.81
CA ILE A 91 0.26 -0.97 -10.50
C ILE A 91 0.16 0.15 -9.46
N ILE A 92 -0.60 -0.08 -8.40
CA ILE A 92 -0.64 0.75 -7.21
C ILE A 92 0.10 0.02 -6.10
N ALA A 93 1.26 0.55 -5.71
CA ALA A 93 2.06 -0.02 -4.65
C ALA A 93 1.57 0.45 -3.28
N VAL A 94 1.46 -0.46 -2.31
CA VAL A 94 1.17 -0.13 -0.90
C VAL A 94 2.34 -0.58 -0.06
N ASP A 95 2.92 0.31 0.75
CA ASP A 95 4.12 0.02 1.53
C ASP A 95 4.12 0.77 2.87
N ALA A 96 4.94 0.30 3.80
CA ALA A 96 5.26 1.04 5.02
C ALA A 96 6.59 1.77 4.87
N SER A 97 6.74 2.89 5.59
CA SER A 97 8.02 3.56 5.74
C SER A 97 8.21 4.03 7.16
N LEU A 98 9.47 4.15 7.56
CA LEU A 98 9.86 4.96 8.70
C LEU A 98 9.84 6.44 8.31
N GLY A 99 9.71 7.33 9.29
CA GLY A 99 9.62 8.78 9.10
C GLY A 99 10.14 9.58 10.29
N GLU A 100 9.98 10.90 10.26
CA GLU A 100 10.11 11.71 11.48
C GLU A 100 8.96 11.41 12.45
N GLU A 101 9.18 11.60 13.75
CA GLU A 101 8.18 11.29 14.79
C GLU A 101 6.85 12.02 14.57
N GLU A 102 6.90 13.29 14.17
CA GLU A 102 5.73 14.10 13.81
C GLU A 102 4.93 13.56 12.61
N ASN A 103 5.54 12.70 11.80
CA ASN A 103 4.94 12.10 10.61
C ASN A 103 4.34 10.72 10.88
N ILE A 104 4.55 10.12 12.05
CA ILE A 104 3.95 8.83 12.41
C ILE A 104 2.41 8.92 12.28
N GLY A 105 1.82 7.92 11.62
CA GLY A 105 0.40 7.85 11.30
C GLY A 105 -0.02 8.62 10.05
N LYS A 106 0.90 9.32 9.37
CA LYS A 106 0.58 9.94 8.08
C LYS A 106 0.55 8.89 6.97
N ILE A 107 -0.40 9.06 6.06
CA ILE A 107 -0.54 8.31 4.81
C ILE A 107 -0.23 9.30 3.68
N SER A 108 0.63 8.88 2.76
CA SER A 108 0.99 9.65 1.56
C SER A 108 0.61 8.86 0.31
N ILE A 109 -0.13 9.50 -0.59
CA ILE A 109 -0.50 8.94 -1.89
C ILE A 109 0.11 9.81 -2.98
N LYS A 110 0.94 9.21 -3.84
CA LYS A 110 1.70 9.93 -4.87
C LYS A 110 1.62 9.22 -6.21
N LYS A 111 1.58 10.00 -7.29
CA LYS A 111 1.76 9.50 -8.66
C LYS A 111 3.24 9.31 -8.99
N SER A 112 3.89 8.44 -8.23
CA SER A 112 5.30 8.08 -8.38
C SER A 112 5.53 6.66 -7.87
N PRO A 113 6.51 5.93 -8.41
CA PRO A 113 6.91 4.65 -7.86
C PRO A 113 7.48 4.81 -6.44
N ILE A 114 7.41 3.72 -5.68
CA ILE A 114 8.27 3.53 -4.50
C ILE A 114 9.56 2.84 -4.90
N HIS A 115 10.55 2.93 -4.03
CA HIS A 115 11.84 2.27 -4.16
C HIS A 115 12.06 1.34 -2.96
N PRO A 116 11.46 0.12 -2.98
CA PRO A 116 11.58 -0.82 -1.88
C PRO A 116 13.04 -1.22 -1.66
N GLY A 117 13.35 -1.69 -0.45
CA GLY A 117 14.67 -2.28 -0.17
C GLY A 117 15.77 -1.28 0.21
N LYS A 118 15.53 0.03 0.10
CA LYS A 118 16.51 1.07 0.46
C LYS A 118 16.94 0.99 1.93
N GLY A 119 15.99 0.70 2.83
CA GLY A 119 16.25 0.53 4.27
C GLY A 119 16.97 -0.77 4.64
N VAL A 120 17.04 -1.75 3.74
CA VAL A 120 17.73 -3.03 3.93
C VAL A 120 18.94 -3.19 2.99
N GLY A 121 19.42 -2.09 2.42
CA GLY A 121 20.63 -2.04 1.59
C GLY A 121 20.51 -2.73 0.22
N LYS A 122 19.30 -3.00 -0.27
CA LYS A 122 19.07 -3.64 -1.57
C LYS A 122 18.70 -2.61 -2.64
N ILE A 123 19.22 -2.82 -3.84
CA ILE A 123 18.80 -2.08 -5.04
C ILE A 123 17.71 -2.89 -5.72
N LEU A 124 16.46 -2.49 -5.54
CA LEU A 124 15.29 -3.12 -6.14
C LEU A 124 14.70 -2.22 -7.24
N PRO A 125 14.01 -2.80 -8.23
CA PRO A 125 13.34 -1.99 -9.25
C PRO A 125 12.28 -1.08 -8.60
N PRO A 126 12.06 0.13 -9.16
CA PRO A 126 10.94 0.97 -8.74
C PRO A 126 9.61 0.23 -8.95
N VAL A 127 8.67 0.42 -8.03
CA VAL A 127 7.38 -0.28 -8.03
C VAL A 127 6.22 0.68 -8.01
N GLY A 128 5.25 0.42 -8.89
CA GLY A 128 4.00 1.17 -8.99
C GLY A 128 4.07 2.39 -9.89
N ASP A 129 2.96 2.68 -10.56
CA ASP A 129 2.69 3.96 -11.22
C ASP A 129 2.21 5.01 -10.20
N LEU A 130 1.63 4.52 -9.10
CA LEU A 130 1.14 5.27 -7.97
C LEU A 130 1.48 4.50 -6.69
N SER A 131 1.77 5.22 -5.62
CA SER A 131 2.16 4.65 -4.34
C SER A 131 1.27 5.15 -3.21
N ILE A 132 0.96 4.26 -2.27
CA ILE A 132 0.35 4.56 -0.97
C ILE A 132 1.36 4.14 0.09
N VAL A 133 1.85 5.09 0.88
CA VAL A 133 2.86 4.83 1.92
C VAL A 133 2.34 5.30 3.28
N GLY A 134 2.31 4.39 4.26
CA GLY A 134 2.03 4.73 5.65
C GLY A 134 3.32 4.90 6.45
N ILE A 135 3.41 5.98 7.23
CA ILE A 135 4.52 6.19 8.18
C ILE A 135 4.20 5.48 9.48
N VAL A 136 4.92 4.39 9.74
CA VAL A 136 4.59 3.45 10.83
C VAL A 136 5.45 3.62 12.07
N ASP A 137 6.66 4.17 11.93
CA ASP A 137 7.60 4.40 13.04
C ASP A 137 8.56 5.55 12.72
N SER A 138 9.38 5.92 13.71
CA SER A 138 10.49 6.85 13.59
C SER A 138 11.75 6.21 13.00
N PHE A 139 12.53 6.94 12.21
CA PHE A 139 13.90 6.56 11.85
C PHE A 139 14.83 6.43 13.08
N HIS A 140 14.48 7.10 14.18
CA HIS A 140 15.25 7.13 15.42
C HIS A 140 14.78 6.09 16.44
N ALA A 141 13.81 5.24 16.09
CA ALA A 141 13.34 4.18 16.95
C ALA A 141 14.49 3.23 17.29
N LYS A 142 14.81 3.12 18.58
CA LYS A 142 15.85 2.22 19.08
C LYS A 142 15.36 0.78 19.19
N ASP A 143 14.05 0.62 19.42
CA ASP A 143 13.38 -0.67 19.59
C ASP A 143 12.20 -0.79 18.64
N LEU A 144 12.40 -1.48 17.52
CA LEU A 144 11.35 -1.78 16.52
C LEU A 144 10.19 -2.63 17.09
N ASN A 145 10.36 -3.19 18.29
CA ASN A 145 9.36 -3.99 19.00
C ASN A 145 8.38 -3.15 19.85
N SER A 146 8.56 -1.83 19.92
CA SER A 146 7.69 -0.95 20.72
C SER A 146 6.35 -0.62 20.03
N ILE A 147 6.26 -0.87 18.72
CA ILE A 147 5.04 -0.62 17.96
C ILE A 147 3.99 -1.69 18.21
N ARG A 148 2.77 -1.23 18.47
CA ARG A 148 1.60 -2.10 18.57
C ARG A 148 1.06 -2.42 17.19
N LEU A 149 0.82 -3.70 16.93
CA LEU A 149 0.10 -4.15 15.73
C LEU A 149 -1.24 -3.43 15.52
N GLY A 150 -1.97 -3.12 16.60
CA GLY A 150 -3.25 -2.40 16.51
C GLY A 150 -3.12 -1.03 15.82
N PHE A 151 -2.00 -0.32 16.02
CA PHE A 151 -1.76 0.96 15.34
C PHE A 151 -1.52 0.76 13.83
N ILE A 152 -0.73 -0.25 13.44
CA ILE A 152 -0.51 -0.60 12.04
C ILE A 152 -1.83 -1.01 11.38
N TYR A 153 -2.66 -1.76 12.10
CA TYR A 153 -3.96 -2.21 11.62
C TYR A 153 -4.91 -1.04 11.38
N GLU A 154 -4.96 -0.02 12.26
CA GLU A 154 -5.77 1.19 12.03
C GLU A 154 -5.35 1.93 10.74
N ILE A 155 -4.04 2.07 10.49
CA ILE A 155 -3.55 2.66 9.24
C ILE A 155 -3.98 1.80 8.04
N ALA A 156 -3.81 0.48 8.15
CA ALA A 156 -4.16 -0.46 7.09
C ALA A 156 -5.65 -0.41 6.76
N GLU A 157 -6.51 -0.32 7.78
CA GLU A 157 -7.97 -0.25 7.64
C GLU A 157 -8.40 1.04 6.94
N THR A 158 -7.82 2.18 7.29
CA THR A 158 -8.09 3.45 6.59
C THR A 158 -7.71 3.38 5.11
N ILE A 159 -6.55 2.80 4.79
CA ILE A 159 -6.11 2.61 3.40
C ILE A 159 -7.03 1.64 2.66
N ALA A 160 -7.32 0.48 3.25
CA ALA A 160 -8.15 -0.56 2.65
C ALA A 160 -9.56 -0.03 2.36
N ASN A 161 -10.18 0.67 3.31
CA ASN A 161 -11.48 1.30 3.13
C ASN A 161 -11.47 2.31 1.98
N GLY A 162 -10.45 3.15 1.89
CA GLY A 162 -10.31 4.09 0.77
C GLY A 162 -10.16 3.40 -0.58
N ILE A 163 -9.39 2.31 -0.65
CA ILE A 163 -9.25 1.48 -1.85
C ILE A 163 -10.60 0.86 -2.24
N LEU A 164 -11.33 0.25 -1.31
CA LEU A 164 -12.60 -0.42 -1.58
C LEU A 164 -13.65 0.58 -2.06
N ILE A 165 -13.81 1.72 -1.37
CA ILE A 165 -14.77 2.78 -1.77
C ILE A 165 -14.46 3.27 -3.20
N ALA A 166 -13.19 3.58 -3.50
CA ALA A 166 -12.79 3.98 -4.85
C ALA A 166 -13.07 2.90 -5.89
N SER A 167 -12.76 1.64 -5.56
CA SER A 167 -12.86 0.51 -6.48
C SER A 167 -14.32 0.25 -6.85
N TYR A 168 -15.24 0.22 -5.88
CA TYR A 168 -16.66 0.06 -6.13
C TYR A 168 -17.28 1.24 -6.88
N SER A 169 -16.96 2.47 -6.47
CA SER A 169 -17.44 3.67 -7.17
C SER A 169 -17.00 3.69 -8.63
N LYS A 170 -15.75 3.33 -8.89
CA LYS A 170 -15.19 3.35 -10.24
C LYS A 170 -15.64 2.16 -11.09
N SER A 171 -15.81 0.96 -10.51
CA SER A 171 -16.26 -0.22 -11.26
C SER A 171 -17.67 -0.07 -11.83
N LEU A 172 -18.53 0.72 -11.19
CA LEU A 172 -19.87 1.05 -11.69
C LEU A 172 -19.86 2.07 -12.84
N SER A 173 -18.72 2.71 -13.09
CA SER A 173 -18.55 3.75 -14.12
C SER A 173 -17.89 3.23 -15.41
N PHE A 174 -17.56 1.93 -15.46
CA PHE A 174 -17.07 1.23 -16.65
C PHE A 174 -18.22 0.46 -17.29
#